data_AF-A0A2E0VN51-F1
#
_entry.id   AF-A0A2E0VN51-F1
#
_cell.length_a   1.000
_cell.length_b   1.000
_cell.length_c   1.000
_cell.angle_alpha   90.00
_cell.angle_beta   90.00
_cell.angle_gamma   90.00
#
_symmetry.space_group_name_H-M   'P 1'
#
loop_
_entity.id
_entity.type
_entity.pdbx_description
1 polymer ?
#
loop_
_entity_poly.entity_id
_entity_poly.type
_entity_poly.pdbx_seq_one_letter_code
_entity_poly.pdbx_strand_id
1 'polypeptide(L)'
;MKSKTRTIGRSKTGDRGSGCAEFFSSLTFRVYKQPFTKSSGMKFFTPLAILLLSFGLRAQDVTWAEDAAPIFFENCASCHRDGGIAPFSLTTYESAEANASLIKWSLETGHMPPWPPDPNYQHHAFERTITDEEKETLIKWVDLGAAPGNLANAPAPPVFPDEGDLPGNPDLVLQIPTYTSQAAGADEYRCFVFKNPLTEDRYVSAWEIVPGNREIVHHVVAFQDESGQCAAADDATPEPGYICFGNSCAGAEMFGAWAPGGNPLTYPPGTGIRLKAGADIVIQLHYPAGSVGETDSTKIHFFFTPTNNGIREVKFATVADPWTTNLNTPFVIPPNTIKTFHTRLDLNFGIDFTILRVMPHMHLLGKSMKAWAKFPDGSIQPLISIPQWDFHWQGMYAFPKLLRIPNGSKLETEFVYDNTTSNPYNPNSPPKTVYYGEETTDEMLFLFMEYLPYQPGDENIVMDSSMLTAVFEPSGNDFPGELSGISPNPVEDKLELTFTLNTSTTISVEIVNLMGLVQHKPVSAERFTEGKHRLELNVDLSPGLYFVVLRNADGQLKSAKFVAK
;
A
#
# COMPACT_ATOMS: atom_id res chain seq x y z
N MET A 1 58.05 12.12 28.20
CA MET A 1 59.03 13.18 27.87
C MET A 1 59.09 13.32 26.34
N LYS A 2 58.89 14.52 25.80
CA LYS A 2 59.85 15.28 24.96
C LYS A 2 60.73 14.43 24.02
N SER A 3 60.49 14.46 22.71
CA SER A 3 61.16 15.35 21.72
C SER A 3 62.55 14.82 21.25
N LYS A 4 63.05 15.00 20.02
CA LYS A 4 62.87 16.09 19.03
C LYS A 4 63.47 15.70 17.65
N THR A 5 63.02 16.40 16.59
CA THR A 5 63.66 16.71 15.29
C THR A 5 65.16 16.43 15.03
N ARG A 6 65.53 16.13 13.75
CA ARG A 6 66.40 16.97 12.83
C ARG A 6 66.77 16.22 11.52
N THR A 7 67.15 16.81 10.36
CA THR A 7 66.76 18.05 9.60
C THR A 7 67.43 18.13 8.20
N ILE A 8 66.75 18.77 7.22
CA ILE A 8 67.30 19.59 6.08
C ILE A 8 67.91 18.91 4.82
N GLY A 9 67.41 19.36 3.65
CA GLY A 9 68.09 19.49 2.34
C GLY A 9 67.42 20.61 1.52
N ARG A 10 68.15 21.50 0.80
CA ARG A 10 67.64 22.81 0.34
C ARG A 10 68.33 23.39 -0.92
N SER A 11 67.56 23.80 -1.95
CA SER A 11 67.90 24.83 -2.96
C SER A 11 66.67 25.17 -3.84
N LYS A 12 66.11 26.41 -3.85
CA LYS A 12 66.38 27.56 -4.77
C LYS A 12 65.88 27.34 -6.24
N THR A 13 65.22 28.27 -6.95
CA THR A 13 65.01 29.74 -6.78
C THR A 13 63.92 30.34 -7.69
N GLY A 14 63.24 31.42 -7.23
CA GLY A 14 62.71 32.55 -8.02
C GLY A 14 61.25 32.48 -8.53
N ASP A 15 60.51 33.58 -8.73
CA ASP A 15 60.55 34.97 -8.18
C ASP A 15 59.20 35.68 -8.47
N ARG A 16 58.83 36.70 -7.67
CA ARG A 16 57.78 37.76 -7.86
C ARG A 16 56.27 37.42 -7.75
N GLY A 17 55.57 38.27 -6.97
CA GLY A 17 54.17 38.66 -7.25
C GLY A 17 53.18 38.66 -6.08
N SER A 18 53.21 39.72 -5.25
CA SER A 18 52.09 40.28 -4.41
C SER A 18 50.67 39.68 -4.61
N GLY A 19 49.87 39.29 -3.59
CA GLY A 19 49.84 39.65 -2.15
C GLY A 19 49.18 41.02 -1.92
N CYS A 20 48.31 41.28 -0.92
CA CYS A 20 47.63 40.43 0.07
C CYS A 20 46.52 41.28 0.80
N ALA A 21 45.82 40.67 1.76
CA ALA A 21 45.13 41.30 2.93
C ALA A 21 43.82 42.09 2.77
N GLU A 22 42.71 41.43 3.14
CA GLU A 22 41.91 41.67 4.37
C GLU A 22 41.59 43.10 4.89
N PHE A 23 40.27 43.37 4.96
CA PHE A 23 39.45 43.72 6.15
C PHE A 23 39.75 44.90 7.11
N PHE A 24 38.63 45.50 7.57
CA PHE A 24 38.39 46.45 8.68
C PHE A 24 38.64 47.96 8.52
N SER A 25 37.53 48.71 8.56
CA SER A 25 37.30 50.06 9.14
C SER A 25 35.96 50.56 8.57
N SER A 26 35.02 51.27 9.21
CA SER A 26 34.62 51.68 10.56
C SER A 26 33.62 52.83 10.35
N LEU A 27 32.79 53.19 11.34
CA LEU A 27 31.77 54.24 11.22
C LEU A 27 32.37 55.65 11.06
N THR A 28 31.75 56.50 10.23
CA THR A 28 31.03 57.74 10.63
C THR A 28 30.73 58.63 9.43
N PHE A 29 29.55 59.26 9.37
CA PHE A 29 29.33 60.44 8.53
C PHE A 29 28.72 61.59 9.33
N ARG A 30 29.03 62.80 8.86
CA ARG A 30 29.20 63.99 9.69
C ARG A 30 28.09 65.01 9.46
N VAL A 31 27.54 65.56 10.54
CA VAL A 31 26.52 66.62 10.51
C VAL A 31 27.06 67.88 9.83
N TYR A 32 26.27 68.47 8.92
CA TYR A 32 26.42 69.86 8.50
C TYR A 32 25.19 70.67 8.94
N LYS A 33 25.45 71.82 9.57
CA LYS A 33 24.47 72.89 9.83
C LYS A 33 24.90 74.13 9.05
N GLN A 34 23.95 74.93 8.57
CA GLN A 34 23.78 76.38 8.79
C GLN A 34 22.55 76.88 7.97
N PRO A 35 21.95 78.05 8.28
CA PRO A 35 20.49 78.26 8.20
C PRO A 35 20.05 79.34 7.20
N PHE A 36 18.73 79.50 6.97
CA PHE A 36 18.15 80.82 6.62
C PHE A 36 16.67 81.01 7.05
N THR A 37 16.44 82.06 7.84
CA THR A 37 15.25 82.95 8.00
C THR A 37 13.81 82.46 8.28
N LYS A 38 13.14 83.28 9.11
CA LYS A 38 11.74 83.23 9.57
C LYS A 38 10.70 83.44 8.44
N SER A 39 9.52 82.84 8.59
CA SER A 39 8.25 83.58 8.44
C SER A 39 7.16 83.00 9.37
N SER A 40 6.19 83.82 9.75
CA SER A 40 5.18 83.52 10.77
C SER A 40 3.92 82.89 10.16
N GLY A 41 3.30 81.90 10.82
CA GLY A 41 2.05 81.32 10.35
C GLY A 41 1.43 80.28 11.29
N MET A 42 0.67 80.75 12.28
CA MET A 42 -0.06 79.87 13.22
C MET A 42 -1.36 79.37 12.57
N LYS A 43 -1.45 78.07 12.25
CA LYS A 43 -2.71 77.38 11.93
C LYS A 43 -2.71 75.96 12.51
N PHE A 44 -3.88 75.55 12.98
CA PHE A 44 -4.14 74.29 13.67
C PHE A 44 -3.78 73.07 12.81
N PHE A 45 -3.11 72.09 13.42
CA PHE A 45 -3.07 70.71 12.93
C PHE A 45 -3.73 69.79 13.95
N THR A 46 -4.87 69.22 13.55
CA THR A 46 -5.51 68.10 14.23
C THR A 46 -4.55 66.90 14.22
N PRO A 47 -4.36 66.16 15.33
CA PRO A 47 -3.61 64.91 15.29
C PRO A 47 -4.46 63.87 14.56
N LEU A 48 -4.16 63.62 13.29
CA LEU A 48 -4.67 62.45 12.59
C LEU A 48 -4.00 61.22 13.19
N ALA A 49 -4.66 60.60 14.17
CA ALA A 49 -4.23 59.33 14.72
C ALA A 49 -4.31 58.28 13.61
N ILE A 50 -3.15 57.96 13.01
CA ILE A 50 -3.02 56.79 12.14
C ILE A 50 -3.15 55.58 13.05
N LEU A 51 -4.39 55.11 13.20
CA LEU A 51 -4.67 53.81 13.77
C LEU A 51 -4.14 52.79 12.76
N LEU A 52 -2.90 52.36 12.95
CA LEU A 52 -2.38 51.15 12.34
C LEU A 52 -3.23 50.00 12.88
N LEU A 53 -4.32 49.72 12.17
CA LEU A 53 -5.03 48.45 12.22
C LEU A 53 -4.04 47.40 11.73
N SER A 54 -3.22 46.93 12.68
CA SER A 54 -2.52 45.68 12.61
C SER A 54 -3.57 44.59 12.54
N PHE A 55 -4.13 44.38 11.34
CA PHE A 55 -4.59 43.06 10.95
C PHE A 55 -3.35 42.17 11.06
N GLY A 56 -3.23 41.55 12.23
CA GLY A 56 -2.36 40.42 12.41
C GLY A 56 -2.83 39.40 11.39
N LEU A 57 -2.08 39.28 10.30
CA LEU A 57 -1.93 38.02 9.61
C LEU A 57 -1.41 37.04 10.66
N ARG A 58 -2.32 36.45 11.43
CA ARG A 58 -2.07 35.11 11.94
C ARG A 58 -1.88 34.28 10.68
N ALA A 59 -0.63 33.89 10.44
CA ALA A 59 -0.41 32.62 9.77
C ALA A 59 -1.29 31.59 10.49
N GLN A 60 -1.90 30.67 9.76
CA GLN A 60 -2.50 29.50 10.41
C GLN A 60 -1.36 28.79 11.13
N ASP A 61 -1.38 28.93 12.46
CA ASP A 61 -0.52 28.18 13.37
C ASP A 61 -0.94 26.72 13.18
N VAL A 62 -0.01 25.86 12.71
CA VAL A 62 -0.31 24.44 12.50
C VAL A 62 -0.28 23.74 13.85
N THR A 63 -1.31 22.97 14.14
CA THR A 63 -1.54 22.37 15.47
C THR A 63 -1.86 20.88 15.38
N TRP A 64 -1.81 20.22 16.53
CA TRP A 64 -2.31 18.85 16.66
C TRP A 64 -3.81 18.78 16.39
N ALA A 65 -4.61 19.53 17.15
CA ALA A 65 -6.06 19.38 17.15
C ALA A 65 -6.72 19.74 15.81
N GLU A 66 -6.26 20.81 15.16
CA GLU A 66 -6.89 21.30 13.93
C GLU A 66 -6.29 20.72 12.64
N ASP A 67 -5.00 20.33 12.62
CA ASP A 67 -4.29 19.99 11.37
C ASP A 67 -3.62 18.60 11.38
N ALA A 68 -2.83 18.27 12.41
CA ALA A 68 -2.00 17.06 12.39
C ALA A 68 -2.76 15.78 12.77
N ALA A 69 -3.67 15.84 13.76
CA ALA A 69 -4.43 14.68 14.22
C ALA A 69 -5.26 14.01 13.11
N PRO A 70 -5.99 14.74 12.23
CA PRO A 70 -6.66 14.12 11.07
C PRO A 70 -5.72 13.29 10.21
N ILE A 71 -4.52 13.80 9.92
CA ILE A 71 -3.53 13.15 9.05
C ILE A 71 -2.98 11.88 9.70
N PHE A 72 -2.65 11.92 11.00
CA PHE A 72 -2.23 10.73 11.73
C PHE A 72 -3.34 9.69 11.84
N PHE A 73 -4.59 10.11 11.99
CA PHE A 73 -5.73 9.21 12.17
C PHE A 73 -6.08 8.48 10.88
N GLU A 74 -5.98 9.14 9.73
CA GLU A 74 -6.17 8.53 8.41
C GLU A 74 -4.98 7.64 8.01
N ASN A 75 -3.75 8.17 8.07
CA ASN A 75 -2.59 7.56 7.43
C ASN A 75 -1.70 6.71 8.34
N CYS A 76 -1.81 6.83 9.67
CA CYS A 76 -0.86 6.22 10.61
C CYS A 76 -1.51 5.36 11.70
N ALA A 77 -2.69 5.74 12.19
CA ALA A 77 -3.32 5.13 13.37
C ALA A 77 -3.73 3.66 13.17
N SER A 78 -3.86 3.17 11.93
CA SER A 78 -4.07 1.75 11.65
C SER A 78 -2.97 0.87 12.26
N CYS A 79 -1.71 1.32 12.21
CA CYS A 79 -0.55 0.65 12.80
C CYS A 79 -0.12 1.27 14.14
N HIS A 80 -0.14 2.61 14.22
CA HIS A 80 0.22 3.40 15.40
C HIS A 80 -0.98 3.64 16.31
N ARG A 81 -1.45 2.56 16.93
CA ARG A 81 -2.50 2.54 17.96
C ARG A 81 -2.07 1.68 19.14
N ASP A 82 -2.73 1.85 20.27
CA ASP A 82 -2.55 0.97 21.42
C ASP A 82 -2.91 -0.47 21.02
N GLY A 83 -2.03 -1.44 21.31
CA GLY A 83 -2.18 -2.82 20.85
C GLY A 83 -2.02 -3.02 19.33
N GLY A 84 -1.63 -1.98 18.58
CA GLY A 84 -1.23 -2.05 17.18
C GLY A 84 0.13 -2.70 17.00
N ILE A 85 0.67 -2.62 15.77
CA ILE A 85 1.96 -3.26 15.42
C ILE A 85 3.16 -2.30 15.46
N ALA A 86 2.91 -0.98 15.54
CA ALA A 86 3.96 0.00 15.69
C ALA A 86 4.40 0.12 17.17
N PRO A 87 5.68 0.46 17.45
CA PRO A 87 6.23 0.50 18.81
C PRO A 87 5.68 1.64 19.70
N PHE A 88 4.85 2.53 19.14
CA PHE A 88 4.16 3.58 19.89
C PHE A 88 2.90 4.04 19.15
N SER A 89 1.97 4.58 19.93
CA SER A 89 0.67 5.08 19.47
C SER A 89 0.75 6.50 18.90
N LEU A 90 -0.09 6.82 17.91
CA LEU A 90 -0.28 8.17 17.35
C LEU A 90 -1.74 8.62 17.45
N THR A 91 -2.55 7.98 18.31
CA THR A 91 -3.95 8.35 18.54
C THR A 91 -4.14 9.47 19.57
N THR A 92 -3.06 9.91 20.24
CA THR A 92 -3.08 10.95 21.29
C THR A 92 -2.01 12.01 21.07
N TYR A 93 -2.31 13.24 21.51
CA TYR A 93 -1.40 14.38 21.41
C TYR A 93 -0.08 14.10 22.15
N GLU A 94 -0.17 13.62 23.38
CA GLU A 94 0.97 13.39 24.27
C GLU A 94 1.94 12.36 23.71
N SER A 95 1.44 11.30 23.07
CA SER A 95 2.30 10.29 22.45
C SER A 95 2.94 10.79 21.16
N ALA A 96 2.22 11.57 20.35
CA ALA A 96 2.77 12.14 19.13
C ALA A 96 3.81 13.26 19.40
N GLU A 97 3.58 14.12 20.39
CA GLU A 97 4.53 15.15 20.82
C GLU A 97 5.83 14.51 21.35
N ALA A 98 5.71 13.51 22.22
CA ALA A 98 6.86 12.77 22.73
C ALA A 98 7.71 12.09 21.63
N ASN A 99 7.09 11.74 20.49
CA ASN A 99 7.75 11.12 19.34
C ASN A 99 8.02 12.09 18.16
N ALA A 100 7.74 13.39 18.31
CA ALA A 100 7.76 14.37 17.21
C ALA A 100 9.06 14.38 16.39
N SER A 101 10.22 14.22 17.04
CA SER A 101 11.51 14.16 16.35
C SER A 101 11.70 12.90 15.49
N LEU A 102 11.16 11.75 15.93
CA LEU A 102 11.18 10.51 15.16
C LEU A 102 10.20 10.59 13.98
N ILE A 103 8.99 11.12 14.21
CA ILE A 103 7.98 11.35 13.16
C ILE A 103 8.57 12.20 12.04
N LYS A 104 9.17 13.36 12.37
CA LYS A 104 9.79 14.24 11.38
C LYS A 104 10.90 13.52 10.60
N TRP A 105 11.81 12.81 11.29
CA TRP A 105 12.88 12.07 10.61
C TRP A 105 12.34 10.98 9.66
N SER A 106 11.33 10.22 10.08
CA SER A 106 10.72 9.16 9.26
C SER A 106 10.03 9.73 8.02
N LEU A 107 9.37 10.89 8.14
CA LEU A 107 8.76 11.59 7.00
C LEU A 107 9.83 12.17 6.07
N GLU A 108 10.83 12.88 6.59
CA GLU A 108 11.91 13.48 5.79
C GLU A 108 12.70 12.44 4.99
N THR A 109 12.97 11.27 5.59
CA THR A 109 13.70 10.17 4.95
C THR A 109 12.83 9.27 4.07
N GLY A 110 11.50 9.40 4.11
CA GLY A 110 10.58 8.51 3.39
C GLY A 110 10.51 7.09 3.97
N HIS A 111 10.87 6.92 5.25
CA HIS A 111 10.76 5.65 5.96
C HIS A 111 9.31 5.30 6.33
N MET A 112 8.45 6.32 6.49
CA MET A 112 7.02 6.17 6.79
C MET A 112 6.18 7.12 5.90
N PRO A 113 4.96 6.70 5.49
CA PRO A 113 4.41 5.35 5.59
C PRO A 113 5.17 4.35 4.69
N PRO A 114 5.22 3.06 5.06
CA PRO A 114 6.01 2.08 4.32
C PRO A 114 5.24 1.57 3.10
N TRP A 115 5.71 1.87 1.89
CA TRP A 115 5.14 1.33 0.65
C TRP A 115 6.25 0.88 -0.31
N PRO A 116 6.65 -0.41 -0.27
CA PRO A 116 7.71 -0.93 -1.12
C PRO A 116 7.46 -0.87 -2.65
N PRO A 117 6.22 -1.03 -3.17
CA PRO A 117 5.98 -0.91 -4.61
C PRO A 117 6.18 0.51 -5.14
N ASP A 118 6.78 0.64 -6.32
CA ASP A 118 6.89 1.91 -7.07
C ASP A 118 5.57 2.22 -7.81
N PRO A 119 4.78 3.23 -7.37
CA PRO A 119 3.51 3.58 -8.01
C PRO A 119 3.70 4.10 -9.45
N ASN A 120 4.88 4.64 -9.78
CA ASN A 120 5.19 5.10 -11.15
C ASN A 120 5.36 3.94 -12.15
N TYR A 121 5.57 2.72 -11.65
CA TYR A 121 5.63 1.53 -12.49
C TYR A 121 4.27 0.85 -12.61
N GLN A 122 3.56 0.69 -11.50
CA GLN A 122 2.21 0.15 -11.44
C GLN A 122 1.55 0.55 -10.11
N HIS A 123 0.45 1.29 -10.18
CA HIS A 123 -0.39 1.53 -9.01
C HIS A 123 -1.05 0.24 -8.53
N HIS A 124 -1.15 0.12 -7.21
CA HIS A 124 -1.83 -0.98 -6.52
C HIS A 124 -3.03 -0.42 -5.72
N ALA A 125 -3.93 -1.29 -5.31
CA ALA A 125 -5.05 -0.93 -4.45
C ALA A 125 -4.56 -0.64 -3.03
N PHE A 126 -5.18 0.33 -2.35
CA PHE A 126 -4.93 0.68 -0.95
C PHE A 126 -3.47 1.14 -0.69
N GLU A 127 -2.94 1.99 -1.58
CA GLU A 127 -1.55 2.48 -1.45
C GLU A 127 -1.36 3.30 -0.16
N ARG A 128 -0.47 2.82 0.71
CA ARG A 128 -0.09 3.52 1.95
C ARG A 128 0.81 4.71 1.60
N THR A 129 0.19 5.78 1.13
CA THR A 129 0.83 7.04 0.75
C THR A 129 0.47 8.15 1.71
N ILE A 130 1.28 9.20 1.76
CA ILE A 130 0.97 10.48 2.38
C ILE A 130 1.24 11.55 1.33
N THR A 131 0.35 12.53 1.18
CA THR A 131 0.56 13.60 0.20
C THR A 131 1.69 14.54 0.63
N ASP A 132 2.30 15.25 -0.32
CA ASP A 132 3.32 16.25 -0.01
C ASP A 132 2.79 17.37 0.91
N GLU A 133 1.51 17.73 0.79
CA GLU A 133 0.85 18.75 1.63
C GLU A 133 0.63 18.25 3.07
N GLU A 134 0.16 17.01 3.25
CA GLU A 134 0.05 16.39 4.57
C GLU A 134 1.42 16.23 5.23
N LYS A 135 2.42 15.77 4.47
CA LYS A 135 3.80 15.63 4.92
C LYS A 135 4.40 16.97 5.33
N GLU A 136 4.24 18.03 4.54
CA GLU A 136 4.69 19.38 4.90
C GLU A 136 3.96 19.86 6.16
N THR A 137 2.66 19.61 6.28
CA THR A 137 1.85 19.97 7.46
C THR A 137 2.38 19.31 8.73
N LEU A 138 2.65 17.99 8.70
CA LEU A 138 3.21 17.26 9.85
C LEU A 138 4.64 17.74 10.20
N ILE A 139 5.51 17.94 9.20
CA ILE A 139 6.88 18.44 9.44
C ILE A 139 6.84 19.86 10.04
N LYS A 140 5.98 20.74 9.51
CA LYS A 140 5.80 22.11 9.98
C LYS A 140 5.19 22.16 11.38
N TRP A 141 4.27 21.27 11.72
CA TRP A 141 3.77 21.11 13.09
C TRP A 141 4.91 20.82 14.07
N VAL A 142 5.80 19.86 13.74
CA VAL A 142 6.98 19.54 14.55
C VAL A 142 7.95 20.73 14.64
N ASP A 143 8.28 21.39 13.53
CA ASP A 143 9.21 22.52 13.49
C ASP A 143 8.72 23.77 14.23
N LEU A 144 7.40 23.94 14.37
CA LEU A 144 6.77 24.98 15.19
C LEU A 144 6.64 24.57 16.67
N GLY A 145 7.23 23.45 17.07
CA GLY A 145 7.27 22.97 18.45
C GLY A 145 6.09 22.09 18.86
N ALA A 146 5.49 21.37 17.91
CA ALA A 146 4.42 20.39 18.12
C ALA A 146 3.23 20.95 18.94
N ALA A 147 2.73 22.14 18.59
CA ALA A 147 1.70 22.81 19.37
C ALA A 147 0.38 22.00 19.46
N PRO A 148 -0.31 21.95 20.62
CA PRO A 148 -1.52 21.14 20.80
C PRO A 148 -2.75 21.69 20.07
N GLY A 149 -2.80 23.00 19.79
CA GLY A 149 -4.02 23.67 19.37
C GLY A 149 -5.07 23.69 20.48
N ASN A 150 -6.35 23.69 20.11
CA ASN A 150 -7.42 23.49 21.08
C ASN A 150 -7.85 22.01 21.11
N LEU A 151 -7.34 21.23 22.06
CA LEU A 151 -7.65 19.80 22.17
C LEU A 151 -9.15 19.49 22.32
N ALA A 152 -10.00 20.45 22.71
CA ALA A 152 -11.46 20.28 22.70
C ALA A 152 -12.10 20.33 21.29
N ASN A 153 -11.35 20.77 20.27
CA ASN A 153 -11.72 20.74 18.85
C ASN A 153 -11.12 19.54 18.11
N ALA A 154 -10.20 18.78 18.73
CA ALA A 154 -9.52 17.67 18.07
C ALA A 154 -10.53 16.63 17.56
N PRO A 155 -10.28 16.00 16.39
CA PRO A 155 -11.07 14.86 15.97
C PRO A 155 -11.05 13.76 17.04
N ALA A 156 -12.12 12.97 17.11
CA ALA A 156 -12.10 11.76 17.93
C ALA A 156 -11.10 10.76 17.32
N PRO A 157 -10.25 10.08 18.13
CA PRO A 157 -9.36 9.06 17.61
C PRO A 157 -10.16 7.90 16.99
N PRO A 158 -9.67 7.26 15.92
CA PRO A 158 -10.32 6.11 15.33
C PRO A 158 -10.45 4.98 16.35
N VAL A 159 -11.61 4.33 16.38
CA VAL A 159 -11.85 3.14 17.19
C VAL A 159 -11.61 1.93 16.32
N PHE A 160 -10.69 1.07 16.75
CA PHE A 160 -10.37 -0.19 16.07
C PHE A 160 -10.91 -1.36 16.90
N PRO A 161 -11.40 -2.45 16.28
CA PRO A 161 -11.85 -3.61 17.05
C PRO A 161 -10.64 -4.38 17.63
N ASP A 162 -10.81 -4.90 18.84
CA ASP A 162 -9.82 -5.81 19.46
C ASP A 162 -9.74 -7.18 18.74
N GLU A 163 -10.81 -7.52 18.01
CA GLU A 163 -11.09 -8.84 17.43
C GLU A 163 -11.09 -8.81 15.88
N GLY A 164 -10.12 -8.12 15.29
CA GLY A 164 -9.93 -8.02 13.83
C GLY A 164 -10.07 -6.60 13.28
N ASP A 165 -9.58 -6.38 12.06
CA ASP A 165 -9.70 -5.10 11.36
C ASP A 165 -10.89 -5.09 10.37
N LEU A 166 -11.45 -6.25 10.03
CA LEU A 166 -12.66 -6.36 9.19
C LEU A 166 -13.95 -5.98 9.94
N PRO A 167 -14.86 -5.21 9.30
CA PRO A 167 -16.13 -4.85 9.91
C PRO A 167 -17.15 -6.01 9.87
N GLY A 168 -17.86 -6.19 10.98
CA GLY A 168 -18.88 -7.23 11.15
C GLY A 168 -18.39 -8.38 12.04
N ASN A 169 -19.18 -9.44 12.13
CA ASN A 169 -18.77 -10.67 12.83
C ASN A 169 -18.29 -11.69 11.78
N PRO A 170 -17.15 -12.37 11.99
CA PRO A 170 -16.75 -13.49 11.14
C PRO A 170 -17.74 -14.66 11.24
N ASP A 171 -17.95 -15.35 10.12
CA ASP A 171 -18.79 -16.55 10.05
C ASP A 171 -18.11 -17.78 10.66
N LEU A 172 -16.77 -17.82 10.58
CA LEU A 172 -15.93 -18.87 11.17
C LEU A 172 -14.67 -18.24 11.76
N VAL A 173 -14.42 -18.55 13.03
CA VAL A 173 -13.17 -18.23 13.75
C VAL A 173 -12.48 -19.53 14.09
N LEU A 174 -11.22 -19.67 13.70
CA LEU A 174 -10.32 -20.73 14.14
C LEU A 174 -9.18 -20.09 14.93
N GLN A 175 -8.85 -20.63 16.11
CA GLN A 175 -7.87 -20.07 17.03
C GLN A 175 -6.89 -21.16 17.48
N ILE A 176 -5.58 -20.88 17.44
CA ILE A 176 -4.59 -21.82 17.97
C ILE A 176 -4.75 -21.97 19.50
N PRO A 177 -4.46 -23.14 20.08
CA PRO A 177 -4.27 -23.25 21.52
C PRO A 177 -3.18 -22.27 21.97
N THR A 178 -3.30 -21.70 23.18
CA THR A 178 -2.27 -20.79 23.72
C THR A 178 -0.91 -21.46 23.65
N TYR A 179 -0.04 -20.91 22.81
CA TYR A 179 1.29 -21.44 22.52
C TYR A 179 2.35 -20.58 23.19
N THR A 180 3.48 -21.18 23.55
CA THR A 180 4.64 -20.47 24.09
C THR A 180 5.81 -20.69 23.14
N SER A 181 6.30 -19.61 22.51
CA SER A 181 7.39 -19.68 21.53
C SER A 181 8.63 -20.35 22.11
N GLN A 182 9.27 -21.20 21.31
CA GLN A 182 10.57 -21.81 21.63
C GLN A 182 11.72 -21.18 20.82
N ALA A 183 11.44 -20.14 20.01
CA ALA A 183 12.42 -19.45 19.16
C ALA A 183 13.44 -18.64 20.00
N ALA A 184 14.48 -19.33 20.47
CA ALA A 184 15.52 -18.75 21.31
C ALA A 184 16.67 -18.15 20.49
N GLY A 185 17.55 -19.01 19.95
CA GLY A 185 18.74 -18.59 19.19
C GLY A 185 18.60 -18.74 17.67
N ALA A 186 17.43 -19.15 17.21
CA ALA A 186 17.03 -19.33 15.81
C ALA A 186 15.52 -19.14 15.71
N ASP A 187 15.03 -18.91 14.50
CA ASP A 187 13.61 -18.77 14.19
C ASP A 187 12.86 -20.10 14.40
N GLU A 188 11.59 -20.06 14.78
CA GLU A 188 10.71 -21.24 14.86
C GLU A 188 9.58 -21.12 13.84
N TYR A 189 9.47 -22.12 12.97
CA TYR A 189 8.35 -22.27 12.05
C TYR A 189 7.46 -23.43 12.53
N ARG A 190 6.20 -23.11 12.86
CA ARG A 190 5.28 -24.05 13.52
C ARG A 190 3.90 -24.05 12.88
N CYS A 191 3.40 -25.25 12.57
CA CYS A 191 2.10 -25.45 11.97
C CYS A 191 1.07 -25.84 13.02
N PHE A 192 -0.09 -25.18 12.98
CA PHE A 192 -1.25 -25.52 13.78
C PHE A 192 -2.37 -26.00 12.86
N VAL A 193 -2.99 -27.12 13.21
CA VAL A 193 -4.03 -27.76 12.39
C VAL A 193 -5.40 -27.55 13.03
N PHE A 194 -6.35 -27.08 12.23
CA PHE A 194 -7.73 -26.90 12.62
C PHE A 194 -8.64 -27.86 11.87
N LYS A 195 -9.44 -28.62 12.61
CA LYS A 195 -10.53 -29.38 12.02
C LYS A 195 -11.63 -28.43 11.55
N ASN A 196 -11.75 -28.32 10.24
CA ASN A 196 -12.72 -27.48 9.58
C ASN A 196 -14.16 -27.96 9.87
N PRO A 197 -15.04 -27.14 10.49
CA PRO A 197 -16.40 -27.56 10.82
C PRO A 197 -17.37 -27.53 9.63
N LEU A 198 -16.92 -27.09 8.44
CA LEU A 198 -17.77 -26.97 7.24
C LEU A 198 -18.21 -28.34 6.70
N THR A 199 -19.53 -28.54 6.61
CA THR A 199 -20.17 -29.73 6.05
C THR A 199 -20.42 -29.66 4.54
N GLU A 200 -20.27 -28.48 3.95
CA GLU A 200 -20.29 -28.21 2.51
C GLU A 200 -19.24 -27.15 2.19
N ASP A 201 -18.75 -27.12 0.95
CA ASP A 201 -17.77 -26.13 0.53
C ASP A 201 -18.33 -24.72 0.72
N ARG A 202 -17.48 -23.77 1.15
CA ARG A 202 -17.85 -22.36 1.26
C ARG A 202 -16.83 -21.50 0.53
N TYR A 203 -17.31 -20.43 -0.09
CA TYR A 203 -16.45 -19.41 -0.66
C TYR A 203 -16.25 -18.28 0.35
N VAL A 204 -15.00 -17.93 0.58
CA VAL A 204 -14.54 -16.85 1.47
C VAL A 204 -14.55 -15.55 0.67
N SER A 205 -15.39 -14.59 1.09
CA SER A 205 -15.40 -13.23 0.55
C SER A 205 -14.42 -12.30 1.26
N ALA A 206 -14.02 -12.61 2.49
CA ALA A 206 -12.90 -11.96 3.16
C ALA A 206 -12.29 -12.85 4.25
N TRP A 207 -10.99 -12.68 4.52
CA TRP A 207 -10.34 -13.27 5.68
C TRP A 207 -9.21 -12.39 6.21
N GLU A 208 -8.87 -12.61 7.47
CA GLU A 208 -7.80 -11.91 8.18
C GLU A 208 -7.11 -12.84 9.19
N ILE A 209 -5.85 -12.53 9.48
CA ILE A 209 -5.13 -13.08 10.62
C ILE A 209 -5.19 -12.05 11.74
N VAL A 210 -5.56 -12.49 12.94
CA VAL A 210 -5.53 -11.67 14.16
C VAL A 210 -4.51 -12.28 15.11
N PRO A 211 -3.26 -11.77 15.14
CA PRO A 211 -2.23 -12.29 16.03
C PRO A 211 -2.65 -12.15 17.49
N GLY A 212 -2.43 -13.19 18.30
CA GLY A 212 -2.63 -13.10 19.75
C GLY A 212 -1.52 -12.28 20.43
N ASN A 213 -0.33 -12.28 19.84
CA ASN A 213 0.78 -11.39 20.19
C ASN A 213 1.44 -10.83 18.92
N ARG A 214 1.14 -9.56 18.60
CA ARG A 214 1.64 -8.87 17.40
C ARG A 214 3.16 -8.62 17.41
N GLU A 215 3.83 -8.71 18.56
CA GLU A 215 5.29 -8.50 18.66
C GLU A 215 6.10 -9.72 18.18
N ILE A 216 5.52 -10.92 18.20
CA ILE A 216 6.25 -12.18 17.93
C ILE A 216 5.76 -12.96 16.70
N VAL A 217 4.62 -12.60 16.10
CA VAL A 217 4.13 -13.29 14.88
C VAL A 217 4.69 -12.57 13.64
N HIS A 218 5.79 -13.07 13.11
CA HIS A 218 6.51 -12.43 12.00
C HIS A 218 5.87 -12.69 10.62
N HIS A 219 5.26 -13.85 10.40
CA HIS A 219 4.28 -14.06 9.32
C HIS A 219 3.42 -15.30 9.57
N VAL A 220 2.34 -15.42 8.80
CA VAL A 220 1.46 -16.58 8.76
C VAL A 220 1.23 -17.00 7.32
N VAL A 221 1.43 -18.29 7.01
CA VAL A 221 1.04 -18.90 5.73
C VAL A 221 -0.14 -19.85 5.95
N ALA A 222 -1.18 -19.72 5.15
CA ALA A 222 -2.44 -20.44 5.32
C ALA A 222 -2.68 -21.47 4.19
N PHE A 223 -3.02 -22.69 4.58
CA PHE A 223 -3.19 -23.85 3.71
C PHE A 223 -4.49 -24.61 4.03
N GLN A 224 -4.97 -25.40 3.08
CA GLN A 224 -5.97 -26.44 3.32
C GLN A 224 -5.42 -27.84 2.93
N ASP A 225 -5.65 -28.85 3.77
CA ASP A 225 -5.21 -30.24 3.56
C ASP A 225 -6.40 -31.20 3.48
N GLU A 226 -6.59 -31.83 2.32
CA GLU A 226 -7.57 -32.91 2.12
C GLU A 226 -7.00 -34.32 2.42
N SER A 227 -5.68 -34.43 2.60
CA SER A 227 -4.99 -35.71 2.76
C SER A 227 -4.90 -36.18 4.22
N GLY A 228 -5.08 -35.27 5.18
CA GLY A 228 -4.92 -35.51 6.61
C GLY A 228 -3.46 -35.72 7.05
N GLN A 229 -2.48 -35.41 6.19
CA GLN A 229 -1.06 -35.53 6.54
C GLN A 229 -0.63 -34.46 7.55
N CYS A 230 -1.19 -33.25 7.46
CA CYS A 230 -0.90 -32.19 8.43
C CYS A 230 -1.45 -32.59 9.80
N ALA A 231 -2.67 -33.12 9.89
CA ALA A 231 -3.24 -33.64 11.13
C ALA A 231 -2.44 -34.82 11.69
N ALA A 232 -1.96 -35.73 10.84
CA ALA A 232 -1.12 -36.85 11.26
C ALA A 232 0.29 -36.42 11.74
N ALA A 233 0.79 -35.27 11.30
CA ALA A 233 2.03 -34.67 11.79
C ALA A 233 1.84 -33.98 13.16
N ASP A 234 0.69 -33.31 13.36
CA ASP A 234 0.30 -32.70 14.64
C ASP A 234 0.05 -33.79 15.72
N ASP A 235 -0.73 -34.82 15.39
CA ASP A 235 -0.98 -36.00 16.26
C ASP A 235 0.31 -36.78 16.64
N ALA A 236 1.44 -36.54 15.95
CA ALA A 236 2.73 -37.16 16.24
C ALA A 236 3.57 -36.40 17.29
N THR A 237 3.16 -35.17 17.69
CA THR A 237 3.82 -34.34 18.70
C THR A 237 2.95 -34.12 19.93
N PRO A 238 3.52 -34.05 21.15
CA PRO A 238 2.75 -33.80 22.37
C PRO A 238 2.46 -32.31 22.64
N GLU A 239 3.23 -31.41 22.03
CA GLU A 239 2.97 -29.96 22.06
C GLU A 239 1.88 -29.56 21.02
N PRO A 240 1.15 -28.44 21.20
CA PRO A 240 0.18 -27.98 20.19
C PRO A 240 0.87 -27.59 18.88
N GLY A 241 0.39 -28.13 17.75
CA GLY A 241 1.05 -27.93 16.46
C GLY A 241 2.38 -28.68 16.36
N TYR A 242 2.99 -28.67 15.19
CA TYR A 242 4.27 -29.33 14.93
C TYR A 242 5.27 -28.40 14.23
N ILE A 243 6.57 -28.67 14.38
CA ILE A 243 7.62 -27.93 13.65
C ILE A 243 7.47 -28.23 12.15
N CYS A 244 7.24 -27.20 11.35
CA CYS A 244 7.05 -27.32 9.90
C CYS A 244 7.88 -26.23 9.20
N PHE A 245 8.88 -26.64 8.43
CA PHE A 245 9.84 -25.71 7.84
C PHE A 245 9.68 -25.67 6.32
N GLY A 246 9.49 -24.47 5.76
CA GLY A 246 9.30 -24.21 4.33
C GLY A 246 7.96 -24.62 3.72
N ASN A 247 7.30 -25.63 4.28
CA ASN A 247 5.93 -26.00 3.93
C ASN A 247 5.22 -26.60 5.15
N SER A 248 3.89 -26.67 5.09
CA SER A 248 3.06 -27.29 6.12
C SER A 248 3.17 -28.81 6.10
N CYS A 249 2.61 -29.46 5.09
CA CYS A 249 2.76 -30.89 4.84
C CYS A 249 2.65 -31.22 3.33
N ALA A 250 2.99 -32.44 2.95
CA ALA A 250 2.89 -32.86 1.56
C ALA A 250 1.42 -33.04 1.12
N GLY A 251 0.98 -32.23 0.16
CA GLY A 251 -0.38 -32.26 -0.39
C GLY A 251 -1.28 -31.11 0.05
N ALA A 252 -0.86 -30.28 1.00
CA ALA A 252 -1.58 -29.08 1.40
C ALA A 252 -1.56 -28.00 0.29
N GLU A 253 -2.71 -27.37 0.03
CA GLU A 253 -2.89 -26.27 -0.94
C GLU A 253 -2.80 -24.94 -0.19
N MET A 254 -1.71 -24.18 -0.40
CA MET A 254 -1.58 -22.81 0.10
C MET A 254 -2.65 -21.93 -0.55
N PHE A 255 -3.44 -21.23 0.25
CA PHE A 255 -4.47 -20.30 -0.25
C PHE A 255 -4.14 -18.84 0.06
N GLY A 256 -3.15 -18.55 0.91
CA GLY A 256 -2.61 -17.20 1.04
C GLY A 256 -1.60 -17.06 2.19
N ALA A 257 -1.20 -15.82 2.45
CA ALA A 257 -0.29 -15.48 3.54
C ALA A 257 -0.59 -14.08 4.08
N TRP A 258 -0.12 -13.82 5.30
CA TRP A 258 -0.19 -12.55 6.01
C TRP A 258 1.16 -12.26 6.66
N ALA A 259 1.51 -10.98 6.74
CA ALA A 259 2.69 -10.48 7.45
C ALA A 259 2.37 -9.14 8.14
N PRO A 260 3.17 -8.70 9.13
CA PRO A 260 3.09 -7.39 9.76
C PRO A 260 2.73 -6.22 8.84
N GLY A 261 1.64 -5.52 9.17
CA GLY A 261 1.12 -4.40 8.39
C GLY A 261 0.45 -4.78 7.08
N GLY A 262 0.23 -6.06 6.79
CA GLY A 262 -0.66 -6.53 5.74
C GLY A 262 -2.12 -6.30 6.09
N ASN A 263 -2.88 -5.70 5.17
CA ASN A 263 -4.32 -5.50 5.30
C ASN A 263 -5.08 -6.84 5.26
N PRO A 264 -6.30 -6.92 5.82
CA PRO A 264 -7.23 -8.01 5.55
C PRO A 264 -7.44 -8.28 4.06
N LEU A 265 -7.61 -9.55 3.71
CA LEU A 265 -7.76 -9.99 2.32
C LEU A 265 -9.25 -10.13 1.96
N THR A 266 -9.73 -9.19 1.16
CA THR A 266 -11.11 -9.13 0.65
C THR A 266 -11.20 -9.55 -0.82
N TYR A 267 -12.35 -10.10 -1.23
CA TYR A 267 -12.60 -10.50 -2.62
C TYR A 267 -13.81 -9.77 -3.20
N PRO A 268 -13.78 -9.37 -4.48
CA PRO A 268 -14.93 -8.79 -5.15
C PRO A 268 -16.19 -9.68 -5.03
N PRO A 269 -17.37 -9.10 -4.79
CA PRO A 269 -18.63 -9.82 -4.86
C PRO A 269 -18.76 -10.70 -6.12
N GLY A 270 -19.19 -11.95 -5.92
CA GLY A 270 -19.19 -12.98 -6.96
C GLY A 270 -17.87 -13.75 -7.12
N THR A 271 -16.84 -13.44 -6.32
CA THR A 271 -15.57 -14.17 -6.27
C THR A 271 -15.20 -14.54 -4.83
N GLY A 272 -14.30 -15.51 -4.65
CA GLY A 272 -13.76 -15.87 -3.33
C GLY A 272 -12.88 -17.11 -3.36
N ILE A 273 -12.05 -17.29 -2.33
CA ILE A 273 -11.30 -18.55 -2.13
C ILE A 273 -12.27 -19.64 -1.66
N ARG A 274 -12.13 -20.86 -2.20
CA ARG A 274 -12.92 -22.01 -1.75
C ARG A 274 -12.24 -22.73 -0.60
N LEU A 275 -12.92 -22.80 0.54
CA LEU A 275 -12.61 -23.78 1.59
C LEU A 275 -13.46 -25.03 1.34
N LYS A 276 -12.78 -26.17 1.19
CA LYS A 276 -13.42 -27.46 0.91
C LYS A 276 -13.99 -28.07 2.20
N ALA A 277 -15.15 -28.70 2.11
CA ALA A 277 -15.78 -29.39 3.24
C ALA A 277 -14.86 -30.49 3.81
N GLY A 278 -14.65 -30.48 5.12
CA GLY A 278 -13.84 -31.49 5.81
C GLY A 278 -12.34 -31.51 5.49
N ALA A 279 -11.82 -30.60 4.66
CA ALA A 279 -10.38 -30.36 4.54
C ALA A 279 -9.88 -29.61 5.78
N ASP A 280 -8.81 -30.08 6.42
CA ASP A 280 -8.23 -29.39 7.57
C ASP A 280 -7.65 -28.03 7.14
N ILE A 281 -7.83 -26.98 7.96
CA ILE A 281 -7.18 -25.68 7.73
C ILE A 281 -5.90 -25.65 8.54
N VAL A 282 -4.79 -25.24 7.93
CA VAL A 282 -3.47 -25.24 8.55
C VAL A 282 -2.86 -23.86 8.44
N ILE A 283 -2.35 -23.34 9.55
CA ILE A 283 -1.56 -22.11 9.55
C ILE A 283 -0.14 -22.38 10.03
N GLN A 284 0.84 -22.01 9.22
CA GLN A 284 2.26 -22.00 9.56
C GLN A 284 2.60 -20.61 10.11
N LEU A 285 2.98 -20.53 11.38
CA LEU A 285 3.46 -19.32 12.04
C LEU A 285 4.98 -19.32 12.04
N HIS A 286 5.58 -18.19 11.71
CA HIS A 286 7.00 -17.91 11.94
C HIS A 286 7.13 -17.01 13.17
N TYR A 287 7.76 -17.56 14.22
CA TYR A 287 8.22 -16.83 15.40
C TYR A 287 9.72 -16.49 15.27
N PRO A 288 10.13 -15.22 15.36
CA PRO A 288 11.52 -14.84 15.18
C PRO A 288 12.37 -15.22 16.40
N ALA A 289 13.66 -15.44 16.16
CA ALA A 289 14.65 -15.68 17.21
C ALA A 289 14.62 -14.58 18.29
N GLY A 290 14.54 -14.99 19.56
CA GLY A 290 14.47 -14.12 20.73
C GLY A 290 13.07 -14.02 21.35
N SER A 291 12.03 -14.55 20.71
CA SER A 291 10.66 -14.58 21.24
C SER A 291 10.41 -15.71 22.27
N VAL A 292 11.42 -16.50 22.62
CA VAL A 292 11.29 -17.63 23.56
C VAL A 292 10.62 -17.25 24.89
N GLY A 293 9.58 -17.99 25.26
CA GLY A 293 8.82 -17.76 26.49
C GLY A 293 7.65 -16.79 26.36
N GLU A 294 7.57 -16.01 25.28
CA GLU A 294 6.39 -15.22 24.96
C GLU A 294 5.23 -16.12 24.47
N THR A 295 4.00 -15.69 24.74
CA THR A 295 2.80 -16.45 24.39
C THR A 295 2.06 -15.86 23.20
N ASP A 296 1.52 -16.71 22.33
CA ASP A 296 0.59 -16.35 21.27
C ASP A 296 -0.72 -17.16 21.34
N SER A 297 -1.77 -16.63 20.71
CA SER A 297 -3.04 -17.32 20.50
C SER A 297 -3.75 -16.84 19.22
N THR A 298 -2.98 -16.71 18.12
CA THR A 298 -3.43 -16.24 16.80
C THR A 298 -4.74 -16.89 16.33
N LYS A 299 -5.60 -16.05 15.75
CA LYS A 299 -6.85 -16.42 15.10
C LYS A 299 -6.76 -16.23 13.60
N ILE A 300 -7.51 -17.04 12.86
CA ILE A 300 -7.91 -16.76 11.48
C ILE A 300 -9.43 -16.60 11.43
N HIS A 301 -9.87 -15.48 10.85
CA HIS A 301 -11.27 -15.13 10.69
C HIS A 301 -11.66 -15.30 9.22
N PHE A 302 -12.79 -15.97 8.98
CA PHE A 302 -13.37 -16.11 7.65
C PHE A 302 -14.77 -15.49 7.60
N PHE A 303 -15.00 -14.74 6.54
CA PHE A 303 -16.30 -14.18 6.14
C PHE A 303 -16.67 -14.84 4.81
N PHE A 304 -17.84 -15.47 4.75
CA PHE A 304 -18.27 -16.22 3.59
C PHE A 304 -19.18 -15.41 2.68
N THR A 305 -19.21 -15.80 1.40
CA THR A 305 -20.20 -15.29 0.46
C THR A 305 -21.63 -15.62 0.94
N PRO A 306 -22.62 -14.73 0.71
CA PRO A 306 -24.02 -14.99 1.07
C PRO A 306 -24.65 -16.19 0.36
N THR A 307 -24.03 -16.65 -0.74
CA THR A 307 -24.40 -17.86 -1.47
C THR A 307 -23.16 -18.53 -2.05
N ASN A 308 -23.21 -19.85 -2.23
CA ASN A 308 -22.21 -20.61 -2.99
C ASN A 308 -22.49 -20.60 -4.51
N ASN A 309 -23.71 -20.24 -4.93
CA ASN A 309 -24.12 -20.33 -6.33
C ASN A 309 -23.52 -19.19 -7.16
N GLY A 310 -22.84 -19.54 -8.26
CA GLY A 310 -22.28 -18.58 -9.19
C GLY A 310 -21.00 -17.87 -8.72
N ILE A 311 -20.43 -18.29 -7.58
CA ILE A 311 -19.15 -17.74 -7.12
C ILE A 311 -18.01 -18.29 -7.97
N ARG A 312 -17.10 -17.40 -8.37
CA ARG A 312 -15.88 -17.72 -9.12
C ARG A 312 -14.74 -17.94 -8.14
N GLU A 313 -14.16 -19.13 -8.21
CA GLU A 313 -13.06 -19.54 -7.34
C GLU A 313 -11.79 -18.72 -7.66
N VAL A 314 -11.31 -17.97 -6.67
CA VAL A 314 -9.98 -17.35 -6.68
C VAL A 314 -8.97 -18.45 -6.36
N LYS A 315 -7.92 -18.54 -7.16
CA LYS A 315 -6.79 -19.44 -6.96
C LYS A 315 -5.53 -18.66 -6.59
N PHE A 316 -4.75 -19.25 -5.70
CA PHE A 316 -3.43 -18.78 -5.32
C PHE A 316 -2.39 -19.69 -5.97
N ALA A 317 -1.35 -19.12 -6.58
CA ALA A 317 -0.24 -19.91 -7.15
C ALA A 317 1.10 -19.17 -7.11
N THR A 318 2.16 -19.95 -7.01
CA THR A 318 3.53 -19.52 -7.32
C THR A 318 3.69 -19.39 -8.83
N VAL A 319 4.09 -18.21 -9.31
CA VAL A 319 4.27 -17.89 -10.73
C VAL A 319 5.69 -17.42 -11.09
N ALA A 320 6.57 -17.34 -10.09
CA ALA A 320 8.02 -17.36 -10.26
C ALA A 320 8.63 -18.16 -9.11
N ASP A 321 9.50 -19.11 -9.45
CA ASP A 321 10.30 -19.93 -8.52
C ASP A 321 11.53 -20.54 -9.23
N PRO A 322 12.53 -21.08 -8.50
CA PRO A 322 13.76 -21.62 -9.10
C PRO A 322 13.64 -22.90 -9.94
N TRP A 323 12.49 -23.60 -9.95
CA TRP A 323 12.35 -24.96 -10.47
C TRP A 323 11.32 -25.10 -11.61
N THR A 324 10.15 -24.48 -11.46
CA THR A 324 9.02 -24.59 -12.41
C THR A 324 9.02 -23.48 -13.45
N THR A 325 9.61 -22.33 -13.12
CA THR A 325 9.69 -21.18 -14.02
C THR A 325 11.09 -21.06 -14.62
N ASN A 326 11.18 -20.69 -15.91
CA ASN A 326 12.40 -20.82 -16.70
C ASN A 326 13.50 -19.87 -16.22
N LEU A 327 14.23 -20.28 -15.18
CA LEU A 327 15.29 -19.52 -14.53
C LEU A 327 16.53 -19.45 -15.44
N ASN A 328 17.04 -18.24 -15.66
CA ASN A 328 18.13 -17.98 -16.60
C ASN A 328 19.50 -18.57 -16.18
N THR A 329 19.71 -18.89 -14.91
CA THR A 329 20.99 -19.37 -14.35
C THR A 329 20.75 -20.06 -13.00
N PRO A 330 21.52 -21.08 -12.59
CA PRO A 330 21.33 -21.76 -11.30
C PRO A 330 21.29 -20.77 -10.12
N PHE A 331 20.35 -20.96 -9.20
CA PHE A 331 20.15 -20.07 -8.04
C PHE A 331 21.29 -20.22 -7.02
N VAL A 332 22.33 -19.42 -7.22
CA VAL A 332 23.54 -19.35 -6.40
C VAL A 332 24.00 -17.89 -6.33
N ILE A 333 24.23 -17.39 -5.11
CA ILE A 333 24.60 -16.01 -4.84
C ILE A 333 26.00 -16.00 -4.18
N PRO A 334 27.09 -15.85 -4.96
CA PRO A 334 28.45 -15.85 -4.42
C PRO A 334 28.73 -14.67 -3.46
N PRO A 335 29.66 -14.82 -2.51
CA PRO A 335 30.02 -13.76 -1.59
C PRO A 335 30.67 -12.58 -2.29
N ASN A 336 30.40 -11.37 -1.81
CA ASN A 336 30.85 -10.10 -2.39
C ASN A 336 30.36 -9.88 -3.83
N THR A 337 29.15 -10.31 -4.14
CA THR A 337 28.50 -10.05 -5.43
C THR A 337 27.11 -9.45 -5.27
N ILE A 338 26.72 -8.63 -6.25
CA ILE A 338 25.32 -8.35 -6.55
C ILE A 338 24.92 -9.29 -7.69
N LYS A 339 23.81 -10.01 -7.54
CA LYS A 339 23.38 -11.05 -8.48
C LYS A 339 21.95 -10.81 -8.91
N THR A 340 21.72 -10.82 -10.23
CA THR A 340 20.39 -10.74 -10.84
C THR A 340 19.99 -12.09 -11.42
N PHE A 341 18.73 -12.46 -11.19
CA PHE A 341 18.06 -13.61 -11.76
C PHE A 341 16.82 -13.19 -12.54
N HIS A 342 16.49 -13.92 -13.59
CA HIS A 342 15.27 -13.74 -14.35
C HIS A 342 14.55 -15.08 -14.47
N THR A 343 13.24 -15.09 -14.23
CA THR A 343 12.39 -16.23 -14.55
C THR A 343 11.40 -15.87 -15.64
N ARG A 344 10.86 -16.91 -16.29
CA ARG A 344 9.75 -16.80 -17.24
C ARG A 344 8.78 -17.97 -17.12
N LEU A 345 7.49 -17.66 -16.97
CA LEU A 345 6.38 -18.61 -17.08
C LEU A 345 5.57 -18.30 -18.34
N ASP A 346 5.36 -19.31 -19.20
CA ASP A 346 4.53 -19.18 -20.41
C ASP A 346 3.08 -19.58 -20.10
N LEU A 347 2.14 -18.66 -20.22
CA LEU A 347 0.72 -18.89 -19.90
C LEU A 347 -0.04 -19.52 -21.08
N ASN A 348 0.28 -20.77 -21.42
CA ASN A 348 -0.30 -21.51 -22.55
C ASN A 348 -1.44 -22.45 -22.12
N PHE A 349 -2.38 -21.96 -21.32
CA PHE A 349 -3.44 -22.78 -20.72
C PHE A 349 -4.74 -22.86 -21.54
N GLY A 350 -4.81 -22.15 -22.68
CA GLY A 350 -5.97 -22.15 -23.59
C GLY A 350 -7.09 -21.19 -23.19
N ILE A 351 -6.94 -20.47 -22.08
CA ILE A 351 -7.88 -19.48 -21.55
C ILE A 351 -7.15 -18.22 -21.12
N ASP A 352 -7.83 -17.08 -21.17
CA ASP A 352 -7.38 -15.83 -20.56
C ASP A 352 -7.56 -15.90 -19.03
N PHE A 353 -6.75 -15.14 -18.31
CA PHE A 353 -6.79 -15.06 -16.85
C PHE A 353 -7.06 -13.65 -16.36
N THR A 354 -7.61 -13.56 -15.16
CA THR A 354 -7.79 -12.31 -14.41
C THR A 354 -6.92 -12.39 -13.17
N ILE A 355 -6.02 -11.43 -12.97
CA ILE A 355 -5.19 -11.31 -11.77
C ILE A 355 -5.83 -10.30 -10.82
N LEU A 356 -5.90 -10.67 -9.54
CA LEU A 356 -6.35 -9.82 -8.43
C LEU A 356 -5.18 -9.22 -7.68
N ARG A 357 -4.17 -10.05 -7.33
CA ARG A 357 -3.04 -9.66 -6.48
C ARG A 357 -1.73 -10.30 -6.90
N VAL A 358 -0.63 -9.68 -6.48
CA VAL A 358 0.73 -10.23 -6.54
C VAL A 358 1.43 -10.09 -5.20
N MET A 359 2.24 -11.09 -4.82
CA MET A 359 3.05 -11.10 -3.60
C MET A 359 4.49 -11.50 -3.94
N PRO A 360 5.41 -10.53 -4.11
CA PRO A 360 6.84 -10.80 -4.22
C PRO A 360 7.41 -11.26 -2.88
N HIS A 361 8.43 -12.11 -2.92
CA HIS A 361 9.12 -12.58 -1.72
C HIS A 361 10.60 -12.92 -1.99
N MET A 362 11.47 -12.46 -1.10
CA MET A 362 12.92 -12.67 -0.99
C MET A 362 13.34 -12.53 0.49
N HIS A 363 14.51 -13.04 0.89
CA HIS A 363 15.05 -12.89 2.25
C HIS A 363 15.95 -11.64 2.39
N LEU A 364 16.90 -11.68 3.34
CA LEU A 364 17.72 -10.54 3.80
C LEU A 364 18.73 -9.99 2.78
N LEU A 365 19.10 -10.78 1.76
CA LEU A 365 19.95 -10.31 0.66
C LEU A 365 19.13 -9.72 -0.48
N GLY A 366 17.81 -9.89 -0.50
CA GLY A 366 16.91 -9.25 -1.46
C GLY A 366 17.15 -7.74 -1.53
N LYS A 367 17.31 -7.22 -2.75
CA LYS A 367 17.63 -5.80 -3.02
C LYS A 367 16.53 -5.09 -3.79
N SER A 368 16.01 -5.75 -4.82
CA SER A 368 14.90 -5.24 -5.64
C SER A 368 14.26 -6.38 -6.44
N MET A 369 12.97 -6.25 -6.72
CA MET A 369 12.20 -7.21 -7.52
C MET A 369 11.34 -6.47 -8.54
N LYS A 370 11.17 -7.07 -9.73
CA LYS A 370 10.29 -6.55 -10.78
C LYS A 370 9.57 -7.69 -11.51
N ALA A 371 8.33 -7.46 -11.93
CA ALA A 371 7.57 -8.39 -12.76
C ALA A 371 6.66 -7.68 -13.77
N TRP A 372 6.50 -8.30 -14.94
CA TRP A 372 5.59 -7.86 -16.00
C TRP A 372 5.02 -9.05 -16.76
N ALA A 373 3.86 -8.85 -17.38
CA ALA A 373 3.32 -9.75 -18.38
C ALA A 373 3.58 -9.18 -19.78
N LYS A 374 4.18 -9.98 -20.67
CA LYS A 374 4.33 -9.66 -22.09
C LYS A 374 3.27 -10.41 -22.89
N PHE A 375 2.38 -9.66 -23.55
CA PHE A 375 1.23 -10.20 -24.27
C PHE A 375 1.61 -10.72 -25.67
N PRO A 376 0.76 -11.56 -26.31
CA PRO A 376 1.01 -12.09 -27.65
C PRO A 376 1.17 -11.03 -28.76
N ASP A 377 0.55 -9.85 -28.59
CA ASP A 377 0.68 -8.71 -29.51
C ASP A 377 1.98 -7.91 -29.32
N GLY A 378 2.77 -8.24 -28.30
CA GLY A 378 4.02 -7.57 -27.94
C GLY A 378 3.87 -6.43 -26.94
N SER A 379 2.65 -6.08 -26.52
CA SER A 379 2.42 -5.12 -25.43
C SER A 379 2.90 -5.69 -24.07
N ILE A 380 3.10 -4.79 -23.10
CA ILE A 380 3.62 -5.12 -21.77
C ILE A 380 2.66 -4.55 -20.74
N GLN A 381 2.18 -5.40 -19.84
CA GLN A 381 1.47 -5.04 -18.62
C GLN A 381 2.45 -5.09 -17.44
N PRO A 382 2.83 -3.94 -16.85
CA PRO A 382 3.50 -3.89 -15.55
C PRO A 382 2.69 -4.67 -14.50
N LEU A 383 3.37 -5.45 -13.66
CA LEU A 383 2.72 -6.11 -12.52
C LEU A 383 3.21 -5.50 -11.22
N ILE A 384 4.51 -5.51 -10.94
CA ILE A 384 5.05 -4.90 -9.72
C ILE A 384 6.53 -4.56 -9.88
N SER A 385 6.98 -3.53 -9.17
CA SER A 385 8.38 -3.16 -9.05
C SER A 385 8.62 -2.70 -7.63
N ILE A 386 9.46 -3.40 -6.87
CA ILE A 386 9.94 -3.00 -5.55
C ILE A 386 11.41 -2.59 -5.73
N PRO A 387 11.71 -1.28 -5.86
CA PRO A 387 13.05 -0.80 -6.19
C PRO A 387 14.01 -0.89 -5.00
N GLN A 388 13.50 -0.90 -3.76
CA GLN A 388 14.23 -1.14 -2.53
C GLN A 388 13.46 -2.19 -1.74
N TRP A 389 13.99 -3.41 -1.69
CA TRP A 389 13.42 -4.50 -0.90
C TRP A 389 13.73 -4.28 0.59
N ASP A 390 12.74 -4.51 1.44
CA ASP A 390 12.89 -4.60 2.88
C ASP A 390 12.21 -5.88 3.35
N PHE A 391 12.97 -6.78 3.96
CA PHE A 391 12.50 -8.08 4.44
C PHE A 391 11.37 -7.96 5.47
N HIS A 392 11.26 -6.85 6.19
CA HIS A 392 10.21 -6.61 7.19
C HIS A 392 8.88 -6.16 6.54
N TRP A 393 8.88 -5.76 5.27
CA TRP A 393 7.71 -5.24 4.56
C TRP A 393 7.27 -6.13 3.40
N GLN A 394 6.85 -7.34 3.75
CA GLN A 394 6.29 -8.32 2.82
C GLN A 394 4.78 -8.13 2.72
N GLY A 395 4.25 -8.01 1.50
CA GLY A 395 2.86 -7.63 1.27
C GLY A 395 2.26 -8.31 0.06
N MET A 396 0.95 -8.56 0.13
CA MET A 396 0.15 -9.02 -1.00
C MET A 396 -0.58 -7.81 -1.61
N TYR A 397 -0.11 -7.37 -2.76
CA TYR A 397 -0.54 -6.12 -3.38
C TYR A 397 -1.64 -6.39 -4.41
N ALA A 398 -2.83 -5.85 -4.17
CA ALA A 398 -3.94 -5.91 -5.12
C ALA A 398 -3.79 -4.88 -6.24
N PHE A 399 -4.37 -5.15 -7.41
CA PHE A 399 -4.50 -4.14 -8.46
C PHE A 399 -5.75 -3.29 -8.22
N PRO A 400 -5.75 -1.97 -8.52
CA PRO A 400 -6.92 -1.10 -8.29
C PRO A 400 -8.15 -1.55 -9.09
N LYS A 401 -7.89 -2.14 -10.26
CA LYS A 401 -8.84 -2.92 -11.07
C LYS A 401 -8.19 -4.24 -11.46
N LEU A 402 -8.98 -5.28 -11.66
CA LEU A 402 -8.44 -6.59 -12.02
C LEU A 402 -7.76 -6.56 -13.40
N LEU A 403 -6.65 -7.29 -13.54
CA LEU A 403 -5.88 -7.30 -14.78
C LEU A 403 -6.19 -8.53 -15.63
N ARG A 404 -6.69 -8.32 -16.85
CA ARG A 404 -6.79 -9.36 -17.87
C ARG A 404 -5.40 -9.68 -18.43
N ILE A 405 -5.04 -10.96 -18.42
CA ILE A 405 -3.85 -11.50 -19.08
C ILE A 405 -4.29 -12.47 -20.19
N PRO A 406 -4.04 -12.15 -21.46
CA PRO A 406 -4.38 -13.03 -22.58
C PRO A 406 -3.64 -14.37 -22.55
N ASN A 407 -4.28 -15.45 -23.00
CA ASN A 407 -3.62 -16.72 -23.27
C ASN A 407 -2.42 -16.54 -24.23
N GLY A 408 -1.32 -17.23 -23.96
CA GLY A 408 -0.06 -17.10 -24.69
C GLY A 408 0.83 -15.94 -24.22
N SER A 409 0.41 -15.20 -23.19
CA SER A 409 1.28 -14.22 -22.51
C SER A 409 2.45 -14.90 -21.78
N LYS A 410 3.47 -14.11 -21.48
CA LYS A 410 4.65 -14.53 -20.72
C LYS A 410 4.74 -13.69 -19.46
N LEU A 411 4.70 -14.32 -18.29
CA LEU A 411 5.08 -13.66 -17.06
C LEU A 411 6.60 -13.71 -16.96
N GLU A 412 7.23 -12.55 -16.84
CA GLU A 412 8.69 -12.41 -16.75
C GLU A 412 9.03 -11.63 -15.47
N THR A 413 10.14 -12.00 -14.84
CA THR A 413 10.58 -11.39 -13.58
C THR A 413 12.06 -10.99 -13.62
N GLU A 414 12.42 -10.11 -12.70
CA GLU A 414 13.80 -9.78 -12.34
C GLU A 414 13.89 -9.74 -10.80
N PHE A 415 14.85 -10.48 -10.24
CA PHE A 415 15.15 -10.48 -8.80
C PHE A 415 16.63 -10.16 -8.61
N VAL A 416 16.94 -9.20 -7.75
CA VAL A 416 18.31 -8.72 -7.49
C VAL A 416 18.65 -8.92 -6.02
N TYR A 417 19.83 -9.50 -5.75
CA TYR A 417 20.33 -9.79 -4.41
C TYR A 417 21.68 -9.12 -4.18
N ASP A 418 21.94 -8.64 -2.96
CA ASP A 418 23.17 -7.97 -2.54
C ASP A 418 23.89 -8.76 -1.45
N ASN A 419 24.79 -9.66 -1.85
CA ASN A 419 25.61 -10.45 -0.95
C ASN A 419 26.99 -9.80 -0.71
N THR A 420 27.03 -8.47 -0.56
CA THR A 420 28.27 -7.72 -0.29
C THR A 420 28.47 -7.45 1.20
N THR A 421 29.70 -7.09 1.58
CA THR A 421 30.01 -6.54 2.91
C THR A 421 29.38 -5.17 3.18
N SER A 422 28.84 -4.50 2.16
CA SER A 422 28.13 -3.23 2.28
C SER A 422 26.63 -3.36 2.50
N ASN A 423 26.03 -4.55 2.33
CA ASN A 423 24.64 -4.78 2.71
C ASN A 423 24.56 -4.92 4.25
N PRO A 424 23.91 -3.99 4.98
CA PRO A 424 23.80 -4.06 6.44
C PRO A 424 22.95 -5.24 6.92
N TYR A 425 22.09 -5.78 6.06
CA TYR A 425 21.23 -6.94 6.35
C TYR A 425 21.90 -8.28 6.04
N ASN A 426 23.15 -8.31 5.53
CA ASN A 426 23.81 -9.57 5.23
C ASN A 426 24.01 -10.40 6.52
N PRO A 427 23.37 -11.59 6.67
CA PRO A 427 23.46 -12.39 7.89
C PRO A 427 24.84 -13.05 8.06
N ASN A 428 25.73 -12.94 7.07
CA ASN A 428 27.06 -13.53 7.07
C ASN A 428 28.16 -12.46 7.11
N SER A 429 28.95 -12.46 8.18
CA SER A 429 30.17 -11.64 8.29
C SER A 429 31.40 -12.53 8.54
N PRO A 430 32.33 -12.67 7.57
CA PRO A 430 32.26 -12.16 6.21
C PRO A 430 31.18 -12.88 5.37
N PRO A 431 30.74 -12.28 4.23
CA PRO A 431 29.79 -12.89 3.31
C PRO A 431 30.22 -14.30 2.87
N LYS A 432 29.25 -15.19 2.70
CA LYS A 432 29.41 -16.58 2.21
C LYS A 432 28.56 -16.79 0.96
N THR A 433 28.79 -17.87 0.21
CA THR A 433 27.87 -18.25 -0.86
C THR A 433 26.52 -18.62 -0.25
N VAL A 434 25.44 -18.03 -0.76
CA VAL A 434 24.07 -18.35 -0.38
C VAL A 434 23.37 -19.09 -1.54
N TYR A 435 22.46 -19.99 -1.19
CA TYR A 435 21.71 -20.87 -2.08
C TYR A 435 20.21 -20.71 -1.82
N TYR A 436 19.38 -21.49 -2.52
CA TYR A 436 17.99 -21.65 -2.13
C TYR A 436 17.90 -22.30 -0.74
N GLY A 437 17.08 -21.73 0.15
CA GLY A 437 16.71 -22.32 1.42
C GLY A 437 15.60 -21.51 2.10
N GLU A 438 14.94 -22.15 3.07
CA GLU A 438 13.80 -21.56 3.79
C GLU A 438 14.21 -20.75 5.02
N GLU A 439 15.49 -20.83 5.42
CA GLU A 439 16.03 -20.04 6.55
C GLU A 439 16.07 -18.57 6.16
N THR A 440 15.77 -17.67 7.11
CA THR A 440 15.99 -16.22 6.98
C THR A 440 17.44 -15.86 6.57
N THR A 441 18.39 -16.79 6.77
CA THR A 441 19.81 -16.63 6.39
C THR A 441 20.22 -17.28 5.06
N ASP A 442 19.34 -18.10 4.47
CA ASP A 442 19.38 -18.53 3.07
C ASP A 442 18.61 -17.52 2.19
N GLU A 443 18.34 -17.86 0.92
CA GLU A 443 17.54 -16.99 0.04
C GLU A 443 16.41 -17.70 -0.72
N MET A 444 15.40 -16.91 -1.05
CA MET A 444 14.24 -17.33 -1.82
C MET A 444 14.00 -16.40 -3.02
N LEU A 445 13.44 -16.96 -4.08
CA LEU A 445 12.97 -16.24 -5.24
C LEU A 445 11.51 -16.65 -5.48
N PHE A 446 10.56 -15.83 -5.03
CA PHE A 446 9.15 -16.11 -5.26
C PHE A 446 8.36 -14.89 -5.76
N LEU A 447 7.45 -15.16 -6.68
CA LEU A 447 6.28 -14.30 -6.95
C LEU A 447 5.06 -15.18 -6.85
N PHE A 448 4.19 -14.91 -5.88
CA PHE A 448 2.87 -15.51 -5.79
C PHE A 448 1.80 -14.60 -6.41
N MET A 449 0.68 -15.18 -6.79
CA MET A 449 -0.37 -14.50 -7.54
C MET A 449 -1.76 -15.04 -7.17
N GLU A 450 -2.71 -14.15 -6.93
CA GLU A 450 -4.13 -14.47 -6.88
C GLU A 450 -4.75 -14.25 -8.27
N TYR A 451 -5.39 -15.29 -8.82
CA TYR A 451 -5.95 -15.26 -10.17
C TYR A 451 -7.23 -16.10 -10.28
N LEU A 452 -7.97 -15.89 -11.37
CA LEU A 452 -9.13 -16.71 -11.75
C LEU A 452 -9.32 -16.74 -13.28
N PRO A 453 -10.13 -17.67 -13.83
CA PRO A 453 -10.47 -17.68 -15.26
C PRO A 453 -11.18 -16.39 -15.69
N TYR A 454 -10.68 -15.73 -16.73
CA TYR A 454 -11.21 -14.43 -17.19
C TYR A 454 -12.66 -14.53 -17.68
N GLN A 455 -13.44 -13.51 -17.35
CA GLN A 455 -14.73 -13.23 -17.96
C GLN A 455 -14.76 -11.78 -18.50
N PRO A 456 -15.42 -11.51 -19.64
CA PRO A 456 -15.52 -10.16 -20.18
C PRO A 456 -16.11 -9.18 -19.17
N GLY A 457 -15.37 -8.11 -18.88
CA GLY A 457 -15.77 -7.08 -17.92
C GLY A 457 -15.06 -7.16 -16.57
N ASP A 458 -14.24 -8.18 -16.31
CA ASP A 458 -13.39 -8.28 -15.12
C ASP A 458 -12.48 -7.06 -14.94
N GLU A 459 -12.00 -6.49 -16.05
CA GLU A 459 -11.20 -5.27 -16.10
C GLU A 459 -11.93 -4.02 -15.57
N ASN A 460 -13.24 -4.12 -15.32
CA ASN A 460 -14.05 -3.08 -14.70
C ASN A 460 -14.35 -3.35 -13.22
N ILE A 461 -13.98 -4.52 -12.67
CA ILE A 461 -14.07 -4.81 -11.24
C ILE A 461 -13.01 -3.98 -10.52
N VAL A 462 -13.47 -3.04 -9.70
CA VAL A 462 -12.65 -2.19 -8.84
C VAL A 462 -12.44 -2.90 -7.50
N MET A 463 -11.17 -3.05 -7.11
CA MET A 463 -10.78 -3.54 -5.78
C MET A 463 -10.80 -2.42 -4.74
N ASP A 464 -10.33 -1.24 -5.13
CA ASP A 464 -10.17 -0.09 -4.23
C ASP A 464 -11.24 0.98 -4.51
N SER A 465 -12.15 1.19 -3.57
CA SER A 465 -13.16 2.24 -3.69
C SER A 465 -12.58 3.66 -3.70
N SER A 466 -11.32 3.88 -3.35
CA SER A 466 -10.62 5.16 -3.58
C SER A 466 -10.57 5.51 -5.07
N MET A 467 -10.54 4.51 -5.96
CA MET A 467 -10.67 4.70 -7.40
C MET A 467 -12.07 5.17 -7.81
N LEU A 468 -13.10 4.90 -7.00
CA LEU A 468 -14.45 5.41 -7.22
C LEU A 468 -14.60 6.85 -6.69
N THR A 469 -13.77 7.29 -5.74
CA THR A 469 -13.57 8.72 -5.57
C THR A 469 -12.76 9.28 -6.73
N ALA A 470 -11.66 8.68 -7.18
CA ALA A 470 -10.83 9.26 -8.27
C ALA A 470 -11.46 9.25 -9.69
N VAL A 471 -12.39 8.34 -10.00
CA VAL A 471 -13.12 8.26 -11.30
C VAL A 471 -14.41 9.09 -11.30
N PHE A 472 -14.90 9.48 -10.12
CA PHE A 472 -16.15 10.25 -9.97
C PHE A 472 -15.96 11.64 -9.33
N GLU A 473 -14.81 11.90 -8.72
CA GLU A 473 -14.10 13.17 -8.87
C GLU A 473 -14.00 13.44 -10.38
N PRO A 474 -14.41 14.61 -10.86
CA PRO A 474 -14.23 14.94 -12.26
C PRO A 474 -12.73 15.05 -12.53
N SER A 475 -12.16 14.11 -13.30
CA SER A 475 -10.87 14.30 -13.96
C SER A 475 -10.90 15.69 -14.62
N GLY A 476 -10.11 16.62 -14.08
CA GLY A 476 -10.53 18.02 -13.95
C GLY A 476 -10.93 18.69 -15.26
N ASN A 477 -12.12 19.32 -15.28
CA ASN A 477 -12.63 20.28 -16.28
C ASN A 477 -12.56 19.94 -17.79
N ASP A 478 -11.99 18.81 -18.18
CA ASP A 478 -11.57 18.53 -19.55
C ASP A 478 -12.64 17.83 -20.41
N PHE A 479 -13.61 17.15 -19.78
CA PHE A 479 -14.79 16.67 -20.51
C PHE A 479 -15.57 17.88 -21.04
N PRO A 480 -15.88 17.96 -22.34
CA PRO A 480 -16.45 19.15 -22.97
C PRO A 480 -17.96 19.27 -22.72
N GLY A 481 -18.39 19.32 -21.45
CA GLY A 481 -19.80 19.36 -21.08
C GLY A 481 -20.12 19.09 -19.61
N GLU A 482 -21.41 19.04 -19.30
CA GLU A 482 -21.96 18.79 -17.97
C GLU A 482 -23.09 17.76 -18.02
N LEU A 483 -23.08 16.80 -17.09
CA LEU A 483 -24.22 15.92 -16.83
C LEU A 483 -25.17 16.62 -15.85
N SER A 484 -26.19 17.29 -16.39
CA SER A 484 -27.05 18.26 -15.70
C SER A 484 -28.27 17.68 -14.98
N GLY A 485 -28.59 16.39 -15.16
CA GLY A 485 -29.69 15.74 -14.47
C GLY A 485 -29.85 14.27 -14.78
N ILE A 486 -30.28 13.52 -13.76
CA ILE A 486 -30.75 12.14 -13.84
C ILE A 486 -32.16 12.10 -13.24
N SER A 487 -33.14 11.55 -13.97
CA SER A 487 -34.54 11.48 -13.53
C SER A 487 -35.28 10.26 -14.11
N PRO A 488 -36.21 9.63 -13.38
CA PRO A 488 -36.42 9.76 -11.94
C PRO A 488 -35.19 9.29 -11.14
N ASN A 489 -35.13 9.63 -9.86
CA ASN A 489 -34.13 9.09 -8.94
C ASN A 489 -34.80 9.02 -7.54
N PRO A 490 -35.14 7.82 -7.02
CA PRO A 490 -34.77 6.50 -7.55
C PRO A 490 -35.39 6.13 -8.91
N VAL A 491 -34.69 5.27 -9.64
CA VAL A 491 -35.03 4.70 -10.94
C VAL A 491 -35.67 3.33 -10.74
N GLU A 492 -36.71 3.02 -11.53
CA GLU A 492 -37.34 1.69 -11.56
C GLU A 492 -36.98 1.01 -12.91
N ASP A 493 -37.71 1.30 -13.98
CA ASP A 493 -37.53 0.71 -15.32
C ASP A 493 -36.89 1.66 -16.36
N LYS A 494 -36.91 2.98 -16.10
CA LYS A 494 -36.53 4.01 -17.05
C LYS A 494 -35.67 5.11 -16.45
N LEU A 495 -34.64 5.50 -17.19
CA LEU A 495 -33.63 6.46 -16.82
C LEU A 495 -33.52 7.55 -17.89
N GLU A 496 -33.94 8.78 -17.55
CA GLU A 496 -33.71 9.97 -18.36
C GLU A 496 -32.40 10.66 -17.94
N LEU A 497 -31.50 10.82 -18.89
CA LEU A 497 -30.23 11.54 -18.74
C LEU A 497 -30.32 12.87 -19.47
N THR A 498 -29.98 13.97 -18.80
CA THR A 498 -29.91 15.30 -19.42
C THR A 498 -28.50 15.85 -19.28
N PHE A 499 -27.82 16.10 -20.40
CA PHE A 499 -26.45 16.62 -20.42
C PHE A 499 -26.29 17.75 -21.44
N THR A 500 -25.29 18.61 -21.25
CA THR A 500 -24.93 19.70 -22.15
C THR A 500 -23.53 19.46 -22.68
N LEU A 501 -23.30 19.64 -23.97
CA LEU A 501 -21.97 19.58 -24.58
C LEU A 501 -21.53 20.97 -25.08
N ASN A 502 -20.28 21.31 -24.78
CA ASN A 502 -19.61 22.54 -25.20
C ASN A 502 -19.00 22.41 -26.62
N THR A 503 -18.83 21.18 -27.12
CA THR A 503 -18.39 20.89 -28.49
C THR A 503 -19.09 19.63 -29.00
N SER A 504 -19.17 19.47 -30.33
CA SER A 504 -19.77 18.27 -30.93
C SER A 504 -18.80 17.08 -30.86
N THR A 505 -19.16 16.02 -30.14
CA THR A 505 -18.32 14.82 -29.98
C THR A 505 -19.16 13.53 -30.00
N THR A 506 -18.50 12.38 -30.14
CA THR A 506 -19.14 11.08 -29.98
C THR A 506 -19.14 10.70 -28.51
N ILE A 507 -20.29 10.30 -27.97
CA ILE A 507 -20.46 9.86 -26.57
C ILE A 507 -20.91 8.40 -26.54
N SER A 508 -20.26 7.57 -25.73
CA SER A 508 -20.84 6.32 -25.23
C SER A 508 -21.40 6.54 -23.82
N VAL A 509 -22.46 5.79 -23.49
CA VAL A 509 -23.13 5.86 -22.19
C VAL A 509 -23.16 4.47 -21.57
N GLU A 510 -22.58 4.35 -20.39
CA GLU A 510 -22.50 3.13 -19.59
C GLU A 510 -23.21 3.34 -18.25
N ILE A 511 -23.81 2.27 -17.71
CA ILE A 511 -24.27 2.23 -16.32
C ILE A 511 -23.41 1.23 -15.58
N VAL A 512 -22.80 1.66 -14.47
CA VAL A 512 -21.95 0.83 -13.62
C VAL A 512 -22.51 0.76 -12.20
N ASN A 513 -22.29 -0.34 -11.49
CA ASN A 513 -22.59 -0.44 -10.07
C ASN A 513 -21.46 0.16 -9.20
N LEU A 514 -21.61 0.09 -7.88
CA LEU A 514 -20.59 0.45 -6.89
C LEU A 514 -19.24 -0.29 -7.00
N MET A 515 -19.10 -1.30 -7.87
CA MET A 515 -17.84 -2.02 -8.11
C MET A 515 -17.22 -1.67 -9.47
N GLY A 516 -17.79 -0.74 -10.22
CA GLY A 516 -17.38 -0.42 -11.60
C GLY A 516 -17.88 -1.39 -12.67
N LEU A 517 -18.49 -2.53 -12.30
CA LEU A 517 -19.06 -3.49 -13.25
C LEU A 517 -20.16 -2.86 -14.10
N VAL A 518 -20.10 -3.02 -15.42
CA VAL A 518 -21.13 -2.55 -16.37
C VAL A 518 -22.40 -3.39 -16.24
N GLN A 519 -23.54 -2.72 -16.02
CA GLN A 519 -24.85 -3.31 -15.71
C GLN A 519 -25.85 -3.12 -16.86
N HIS A 520 -25.67 -2.05 -17.65
CA HIS A 520 -26.40 -1.84 -18.90
C HIS A 520 -25.39 -1.77 -20.04
N LYS A 521 -25.61 -2.55 -21.10
CA LYS A 521 -24.75 -2.53 -22.31
C LYS A 521 -24.63 -1.12 -22.87
N PRO A 522 -23.45 -0.67 -23.32
CA PRO A 522 -23.31 0.69 -23.83
C PRO A 522 -24.29 0.93 -24.99
N VAL A 523 -24.98 2.08 -24.98
CA VAL A 523 -25.54 2.60 -26.22
C VAL A 523 -24.36 2.81 -27.16
N SER A 524 -24.44 2.23 -28.37
CA SER A 524 -23.37 2.32 -29.36
C SER A 524 -22.99 3.78 -29.57
N ALA A 525 -21.69 4.09 -29.50
CA ALA A 525 -21.19 5.46 -29.40
C ALA A 525 -21.81 6.39 -30.46
N GLU A 526 -22.70 7.29 -30.01
CA GLU A 526 -23.50 8.17 -30.87
C GLU A 526 -22.89 9.57 -30.94
N ARG A 527 -23.00 10.22 -32.10
CA ARG A 527 -22.45 11.57 -32.31
C ARG A 527 -23.48 12.62 -31.90
N PHE A 528 -23.18 13.36 -30.84
CA PHE A 528 -23.98 14.47 -30.35
C PHE A 528 -23.40 15.81 -30.82
N THR A 529 -24.28 16.79 -31.04
CA THR A 529 -23.85 18.17 -31.39
C THR A 529 -23.48 18.95 -30.13
N GLU A 530 -22.95 20.16 -30.31
CA GLU A 530 -22.95 21.17 -29.23
C GLU A 530 -24.40 21.45 -28.77
N GLY A 531 -24.57 21.80 -27.49
CA GLY A 531 -25.86 22.12 -26.88
C GLY A 531 -26.38 21.07 -25.91
N LYS A 532 -27.65 21.20 -25.52
CA LYS A 532 -28.31 20.38 -24.50
C LYS A 532 -29.02 19.18 -25.12
N HIS A 533 -28.76 17.99 -24.58
CA HIS A 533 -29.26 16.69 -25.01
C HIS A 533 -30.06 16.00 -23.91
N ARG A 534 -30.91 15.07 -24.35
CA ARG A 534 -31.69 14.18 -23.49
C ARG A 534 -31.65 12.78 -24.08
N LEU A 535 -31.33 11.78 -23.25
CA LEU A 535 -31.32 10.37 -23.61
C LEU A 535 -32.24 9.61 -22.65
N GLU A 536 -33.06 8.69 -23.16
CA GLU A 536 -33.87 7.78 -22.36
C GLU A 536 -33.29 6.37 -22.50
N LEU A 537 -33.01 5.72 -21.37
CA LEU A 537 -32.52 4.35 -21.29
C LEU A 537 -33.56 3.49 -20.56
N ASN A 538 -33.88 2.31 -21.11
CA ASN A 538 -34.65 1.30 -20.38
C ASN A 538 -33.66 0.47 -19.58
N VAL A 539 -33.79 0.44 -18.26
CA VAL A 539 -32.85 -0.21 -17.36
C VAL A 539 -33.50 -1.39 -16.65
N ASP A 540 -32.75 -2.47 -16.48
CA ASP A 540 -33.12 -3.64 -15.69
C ASP A 540 -32.00 -3.85 -14.67
N LEU A 541 -32.16 -3.25 -13.49
CA LEU A 541 -31.15 -3.14 -12.45
C LEU A 541 -31.73 -3.68 -11.15
N SER A 542 -30.89 -4.37 -10.37
CA SER A 542 -31.26 -4.73 -9.00
C SER A 542 -31.34 -3.48 -8.11
N PRO A 543 -32.05 -3.51 -6.97
CA PRO A 543 -32.07 -2.37 -6.04
C PRO A 543 -30.66 -2.05 -5.53
N GLY A 544 -30.21 -0.81 -5.64
CA GLY A 544 -28.83 -0.44 -5.30
C GLY A 544 -28.39 0.95 -5.76
N LEU A 545 -27.12 1.27 -5.50
CA LEU A 545 -26.47 2.51 -5.95
C LEU A 545 -25.67 2.23 -7.23
N TYR A 546 -25.93 3.05 -8.24
CA TYR A 546 -25.35 2.96 -9.57
C TYR A 546 -24.83 4.32 -10.01
N PHE A 547 -24.03 4.32 -11.08
CA PHE A 547 -23.57 5.53 -11.73
C PHE A 547 -23.78 5.43 -13.24
N VAL A 548 -24.11 6.57 -13.83
CA VAL A 548 -24.01 6.79 -15.27
C VAL A 548 -22.62 7.31 -15.57
N VAL A 549 -21.99 6.79 -16.62
CA VAL A 549 -20.71 7.28 -17.16
C VAL A 549 -20.93 7.66 -18.62
N LEU A 550 -20.73 8.94 -18.92
CA LEU A 550 -20.55 9.44 -20.29
C LEU A 550 -19.05 9.37 -20.60
N ARG A 551 -18.68 8.82 -21.75
CA ARG A 551 -17.30 8.81 -22.25
C ARG A 551 -17.25 9.36 -23.67
N ASN A 552 -16.31 10.27 -23.96
CA ASN A 552 -16.14 10.80 -25.32
C ASN A 552 -15.14 9.99 -26.16
N ALA A 553 -15.04 10.32 -27.45
CA ALA A 553 -14.10 9.68 -28.39
C ALA A 553 -12.62 9.77 -27.97
N ASP A 554 -12.25 10.78 -27.19
CA ASP A 554 -10.90 11.03 -26.68
C ASP A 554 -10.63 10.33 -25.33
N GLY A 555 -11.59 9.52 -24.85
CA GLY A 555 -11.50 8.75 -23.60
C GLY A 555 -11.88 9.52 -22.33
N GLN A 556 -12.08 10.84 -22.42
CA GLN A 556 -12.50 11.71 -21.32
C GLN A 556 -13.90 11.32 -20.83
N LEU A 557 -14.17 11.47 -19.53
CA LEU A 557 -15.39 10.98 -18.90
C LEU A 557 -16.08 12.00 -17.98
N LYS A 558 -17.40 11.84 -17.84
CA LYS A 558 -18.23 12.57 -16.88
C LYS A 558 -19.29 11.63 -16.32
N SER A 559 -19.51 11.67 -15.03
CA SER A 559 -20.38 10.70 -14.35
C SER A 559 -21.31 11.35 -13.32
N ALA A 560 -22.38 10.64 -12.96
CA ALA A 560 -23.25 11.01 -11.85
C ALA A 560 -23.94 9.78 -11.25
N LYS A 561 -24.20 9.84 -9.94
CA LYS A 561 -24.79 8.76 -9.14
C LYS A 561 -26.33 8.76 -9.18
N PHE A 562 -26.93 7.59 -9.15
CA PHE A 562 -28.38 7.40 -9.00
C PHE A 562 -28.71 6.09 -8.28
N VAL A 563 -29.90 6.00 -7.70
CA VAL A 563 -30.38 4.81 -7.00
C VAL A 563 -31.34 4.05 -7.93
N ALA A 564 -31.15 2.74 -8.10
CA ALA A 564 -32.17 1.84 -8.66
C ALA A 564 -32.94 1.16 -7.51
N LYS A 565 -34.20 0.77 -7.76
CA LYS A 565 -35.19 0.48 -6.72
C LYS A 565 -35.81 -0.90 -6.77
#